data_AF-A0A5Q0GBV4-F1
#
_entry.id   AF-A0A5Q0GBV4-F1
#
_cell.length_a   1.000
_cell.length_b   1.000
_cell.length_c   1.000
_cell.angle_alpha   90.00
_cell.angle_beta   90.00
_cell.angle_gamma   90.00
#
_symmetry.space_group_name_H-M   'P 1'
#
loop_
_entity.id
_entity.type
_entity.pdbx_description
1 polymer ?
#
loop_
_entity_poly.entity_id
_entity_poly.type
_entity_poly.pdbx_seq_one_letter_code
_entity_poly.pdbx_strand_id
1 'polypeptide(L)'
;MARLGLIGFAKFDLSYSINTSFPNLVLETPLVQQIMRWDMAILRESPWYQEILAEGEQRGLQQGLQQGMQRQLIRLLQRRFGEVPQELAARLEGETVERLENLMDSAIAVSSLAEFQQTYSLPK
;
A
#
# COMPACT_ATOMS: atom_id res chain seq x y z
N MET A 1 -11.74 59.27 -6.73
CA MET A 1 -10.43 58.60 -6.93
C MET A 1 -10.63 57.11 -6.73
N ALA A 2 -10.09 56.30 -7.65
CA ALA A 2 -10.60 54.97 -8.00
C ALA A 2 -9.69 53.81 -7.54
N ARG A 3 -10.37 52.70 -7.18
CA ARG A 3 -10.04 51.26 -7.32
C ARG A 3 -8.91 50.63 -6.47
N LEU A 4 -9.33 49.76 -5.55
CA LEU A 4 -8.54 48.67 -4.95
C LEU A 4 -8.13 47.66 -6.03
N GLY A 5 -6.84 47.37 -6.13
CA GLY A 5 -6.25 46.36 -7.01
C GLY A 5 -6.04 45.02 -6.29
N LEU A 6 -6.72 44.01 -6.82
CA LEU A 6 -6.40 42.56 -6.91
C LEU A 6 -5.34 41.95 -5.96
N ILE A 7 -5.82 41.02 -5.16
CA ILE A 7 -5.07 40.05 -4.38
C ILE A 7 -4.41 39.04 -5.33
N GLY A 8 -3.08 39.05 -5.41
CA GLY A 8 -2.29 37.97 -6.02
C GLY A 8 -1.82 37.01 -4.96
N PHE A 9 -2.55 35.91 -4.73
CA PHE A 9 -2.05 34.79 -3.92
C PHE A 9 -0.96 34.08 -4.73
N ALA A 10 0.30 34.32 -4.37
CA ALA A 10 1.42 33.53 -4.84
C ALA A 10 1.20 32.06 -4.47
N LYS A 11 1.42 31.16 -5.43
CA LYS A 11 1.54 29.71 -5.21
C LYS A 11 2.51 29.48 -4.05
N PHE A 12 1.96 29.18 -2.88
CA PHE A 12 2.72 28.73 -1.73
C PHE A 12 2.96 27.24 -1.97
N ASP A 13 4.14 26.91 -2.48
CA ASP A 13 4.58 25.54 -2.71
C ASP A 13 4.85 24.87 -1.35
N LEU A 14 3.76 24.44 -0.69
CA LEU A 14 3.77 23.93 0.68
C LEU A 14 4.49 22.60 0.83
N SER A 15 4.73 21.87 -0.28
CA SER A 15 5.32 20.53 -0.28
C SER A 15 6.79 20.55 0.20
N TYR A 16 7.57 21.56 -0.20
CA TYR A 16 9.00 21.61 0.12
C TYR A 16 9.31 22.11 1.54
N SER A 17 8.45 22.93 2.14
CA SER A 17 8.72 23.56 3.45
C SER A 17 8.44 22.65 4.64
N ILE A 18 7.45 21.77 4.55
CA ILE A 18 7.01 20.94 5.69
C ILE A 18 7.95 19.76 5.94
N ASN A 19 8.50 19.14 4.90
CA ASN A 19 9.37 17.97 5.04
C ASN A 19 10.78 18.35 5.55
N THR A 20 11.25 19.57 5.25
CA THR A 20 12.50 20.11 5.80
C THR A 20 12.36 20.66 7.21
N SER A 21 11.17 21.16 7.58
CA SER A 21 10.96 21.84 8.87
C SER A 21 10.37 20.93 9.95
N PHE A 22 9.55 19.93 9.59
CA PHE A 22 8.85 19.06 10.55
C PHE A 22 8.67 17.63 10.01
N PRO A 23 9.77 16.85 9.87
CA PRO A 23 9.73 15.51 9.29
C PRO A 23 8.87 14.49 10.07
N ASN A 24 8.48 14.79 11.30
CA ASN A 24 7.67 13.93 12.18
C ASN A 24 6.31 14.56 12.58
N LEU A 25 5.79 15.54 11.82
CA LEU A 25 4.53 16.19 12.18
C LEU A 25 3.33 15.25 11.98
N VAL A 26 2.91 14.59 13.05
CA VAL A 26 1.62 13.92 13.14
C VAL A 26 0.59 14.96 13.59
N LEU A 27 -0.28 15.39 12.68
CA LEU A 27 -1.39 16.28 13.03
C LEU A 27 -2.41 15.50 13.86
N GLU A 28 -2.64 15.91 15.11
CA GLU A 28 -3.64 15.29 15.95
C GLU A 28 -5.03 15.37 15.30
N THR A 29 -5.81 14.28 15.41
CA THR A 29 -7.15 14.12 14.81
C THR A 29 -8.09 15.33 14.95
N PRO A 30 -8.17 16.06 16.09
CA PRO A 30 -9.03 17.24 16.18
C PRO A 30 -8.58 18.41 15.28
N LEU A 31 -7.28 18.59 15.04
CA LEU A 31 -6.77 19.60 14.12
C LEU A 31 -7.05 19.19 12.66
N VAL A 32 -6.91 17.90 12.35
CA VAL A 32 -7.34 17.35 11.05
C VAL A 32 -8.83 17.62 10.84
N GLN A 33 -9.68 17.36 11.83
CA GLN A 33 -11.11 17.65 11.74
C GLN A 33 -11.42 19.15 11.57
N GLN A 34 -10.63 20.02 12.20
CA GLN A 34 -10.78 21.47 12.06
C GLN A 34 -10.37 21.98 10.66
N ILE A 35 -9.34 21.39 10.05
CA ILE A 35 -8.92 21.67 8.67
C ILE A 35 -9.91 21.04 7.67
N MET A 36 -10.34 19.80 7.91
CA MET A 36 -11.33 19.07 7.11
C MET A 36 -12.76 19.64 7.23
N ARG A 37 -12.97 20.66 8.06
CA ARG A 37 -14.20 21.45 8.14
C ARG A 37 -14.40 22.35 6.91
N TRP A 38 -13.41 22.41 6.01
CA TRP A 38 -13.57 22.94 4.66
C TRP A 38 -14.54 22.05 3.86
N ASP A 39 -15.26 22.64 2.91
CA ASP A 39 -16.18 21.88 2.07
C ASP A 39 -15.42 20.74 1.37
N MET A 40 -15.88 19.49 1.53
CA MET A 40 -15.26 18.31 0.92
C MET A 40 -15.20 18.43 -0.60
N ALA A 41 -16.07 19.25 -1.22
CA ALA A 41 -15.97 19.59 -2.63
C ALA A 41 -14.66 20.34 -2.95
N ILE A 42 -14.28 21.32 -2.12
CA ILE A 42 -13.05 22.11 -2.31
C ILE A 42 -11.80 21.26 -2.02
N LEU A 43 -11.86 20.40 -0.99
CA LEU A 43 -10.74 19.52 -0.66
C LEU A 43 -10.45 18.50 -1.76
N ARG A 44 -11.49 17.91 -2.38
CA ARG A 44 -11.35 16.97 -3.50
C ARG A 44 -10.69 17.58 -4.73
N GLU A 45 -10.89 18.87 -4.93
CA GLU A 45 -10.25 19.63 -6.01
C GLU A 45 -8.84 20.11 -5.65
N SER A 46 -8.41 19.97 -4.40
CA SER A 46 -7.07 20.39 -3.98
C SER A 46 -5.99 19.42 -4.50
N PRO A 47 -4.86 19.93 -5.03
CA PRO A 47 -3.77 19.08 -5.51
C PRO A 47 -3.24 18.09 -4.46
N TRP A 48 -3.09 18.54 -3.21
CA TRP A 48 -2.61 17.70 -2.10
C TRP A 48 -3.54 16.52 -1.79
N TYR A 49 -4.86 16.71 -1.86
CA TYR A 49 -5.80 15.61 -1.66
C TYR A 49 -5.75 14.59 -2.79
N GLN A 50 -5.54 15.04 -4.03
CA GLN A 50 -5.34 14.15 -5.17
C GLN A 50 -4.07 13.31 -5.01
N GLU A 51 -2.99 13.90 -4.50
CA GLU A 51 -1.74 13.17 -4.18
C GLU A 51 -1.98 12.08 -3.13
N ILE A 52 -2.67 12.40 -2.03
CA ILE A 52 -3.00 11.41 -0.98
C ILE A 52 -3.88 10.29 -1.53
N LEU A 53 -4.89 10.62 -2.35
CA LEU A 53 -5.73 9.62 -2.99
C LEU A 53 -4.92 8.71 -3.91
N ALA A 54 -4.07 9.30 -4.77
CA ALA A 54 -3.24 8.53 -5.69
C ALA A 54 -2.27 7.60 -4.94
N GLU A 55 -1.63 8.09 -3.89
CA GLU A 55 -0.75 7.27 -3.05
C GLU A 55 -1.53 6.17 -2.31
N GLY A 56 -2.71 6.49 -1.80
CA GLY A 56 -3.61 5.53 -1.15
C GLY A 56 -4.08 4.43 -2.10
N GLU A 57 -4.48 4.78 -3.31
CA GLU A 57 -4.86 3.85 -4.38
C GLU A 57 -3.69 2.95 -4.77
N GLN A 58 -2.49 3.53 -4.97
CA GLN A 58 -1.30 2.77 -5.31
C GLN A 58 -0.93 1.78 -4.20
N ARG A 59 -0.92 2.21 -2.93
CA ARG A 59 -0.64 1.33 -1.79
C ARG A 59 -1.71 0.24 -1.67
N GLY A 60 -2.98 0.59 -1.83
CA GLY A 60 -4.10 -0.35 -1.78
C GLY A 60 -4.03 -1.40 -2.88
N LEU A 61 -3.66 -1.01 -4.11
CA LEU A 61 -3.47 -1.92 -5.23
C LEU A 61 -2.32 -2.90 -4.97
N GLN A 62 -1.18 -2.41 -4.47
CA GLN A 62 -0.03 -3.25 -4.14
C GLN A 62 -0.36 -4.26 -3.04
N GLN A 63 -1.01 -3.83 -1.96
CA GLN A 63 -1.46 -4.72 -0.88
C GLN A 63 -2.48 -5.74 -1.37
N GLY A 64 -3.46 -5.30 -2.18
CA GLY A 64 -4.47 -6.18 -2.76
C GLY A 64 -3.89 -7.24 -3.68
N LEU A 65 -2.88 -6.87 -4.48
CA LEU A 65 -2.16 -7.81 -5.34
C LEU A 65 -1.42 -8.87 -4.50
N GLN A 66 -0.62 -8.43 -3.52
CA GLN A 66 0.12 -9.33 -2.62
C GLN A 66 -0.80 -10.31 -1.90
N GLN A 67 -1.87 -9.81 -1.26
CA GLN A 67 -2.85 -10.64 -0.56
C GLN A 67 -3.58 -11.59 -1.50
N GLY A 68 -3.92 -11.13 -2.71
CA GLY A 68 -4.57 -11.95 -3.73
C GLY A 68 -3.69 -13.12 -4.14
N MET A 69 -2.42 -12.85 -4.43
CA MET A 69 -1.42 -13.85 -4.81
C MET A 69 -1.17 -14.88 -3.73
N GLN A 70 -0.97 -14.42 -2.49
CA GLN A 70 -0.80 -15.29 -1.34
C GLN A 70 -1.99 -16.24 -1.18
N ARG A 71 -3.22 -15.71 -1.29
CA ARG A 71 -4.45 -16.51 -1.20
C ARG A 71 -4.53 -17.55 -2.32
N GLN A 72 -4.14 -17.20 -3.56
CA GLN A 72 -4.11 -18.16 -4.66
C GLN A 72 -3.06 -19.25 -4.42
N LEU A 73 -1.88 -18.90 -3.92
CA LEU A 73 -0.82 -19.87 -3.63
C LEU A 73 -1.26 -20.85 -2.54
N ILE A 74 -1.82 -20.35 -1.43
CA ILE A 74 -2.36 -21.21 -0.36
C ILE A 74 -3.45 -22.12 -0.92
N ARG A 75 -4.37 -21.60 -1.72
CA ARG A 75 -5.43 -22.39 -2.35
C ARG A 75 -4.87 -23.46 -3.29
N LEU A 76 -3.82 -23.16 -4.06
CA LEU A 76 -3.14 -24.13 -4.92
C LEU A 76 -2.53 -25.25 -4.08
N LEU A 77 -1.73 -24.90 -3.07
CA LEU A 77 -1.12 -25.86 -2.15
C LEU A 77 -2.18 -26.75 -1.50
N GLN A 78 -3.31 -26.15 -1.08
CA GLN A 78 -4.42 -26.90 -0.50
C GLN A 78 -5.04 -27.90 -1.48
N ARG A 79 -5.22 -27.49 -2.74
CA ARG A 79 -5.79 -28.34 -3.78
C ARG A 79 -4.88 -29.48 -4.20
N ARG A 80 -3.56 -29.26 -4.21
CA ARG A 80 -2.58 -30.28 -4.61
C ARG A 80 -2.22 -31.23 -3.48
N PHE A 81 -2.08 -30.71 -2.27
CA PHE A 81 -1.45 -31.44 -1.17
C PHE A 81 -2.34 -31.63 0.07
N GLY A 82 -3.55 -31.05 0.07
CA GLY A 82 -4.50 -31.18 1.18
C GLY A 82 -4.38 -30.06 2.20
N GLU A 83 -4.23 -30.38 3.48
CA GLU A 83 -4.16 -29.34 4.51
C GLU A 83 -2.81 -28.60 4.45
N VAL A 84 -2.86 -27.26 4.53
CA VAL A 84 -1.66 -26.41 4.56
C VAL A 84 -1.42 -25.97 6.01
N PRO A 85 -0.24 -26.26 6.60
CA PRO A 85 0.08 -25.85 7.96
C PRO A 85 -0.03 -24.34 8.17
N GLN A 86 -0.56 -23.94 9.32
CA GLN A 86 -0.75 -22.52 9.65
C GLN A 86 0.57 -21.76 9.66
N GLU A 87 1.66 -22.37 10.12
CA GLU A 87 3.00 -21.76 10.08
C GLU A 87 3.45 -21.44 8.65
N LEU A 88 3.12 -22.30 7.69
CA LEU A 88 3.45 -22.05 6.28
C LEU A 88 2.61 -20.89 5.73
N ALA A 89 1.31 -20.87 6.04
CA ALA A 89 0.42 -19.79 5.61
C ALA A 89 0.88 -18.43 6.16
N ALA A 90 1.24 -18.37 7.45
CA ALA A 90 1.74 -17.15 8.11
C ALA A 90 3.07 -16.66 7.51
N ARG A 91 3.96 -17.58 7.14
CA ARG A 91 5.22 -17.21 6.46
C ARG A 91 4.98 -16.56 5.09
N LEU A 92 3.96 -17.01 4.36
CA LEU A 92 3.60 -16.45 3.06
C LEU A 92 2.95 -15.05 3.16
N GLU A 93 2.39 -14.63 4.30
CA GLU A 93 1.78 -13.30 4.47
C GLU A 93 2.78 -12.15 4.30
N GLY A 94 4.05 -12.37 4.65
CA GLY A 94 5.10 -11.36 4.56
C GLY A 94 5.87 -11.33 3.24
N GLU A 95 5.56 -12.23 2.30
CA GLU A 95 6.34 -12.38 1.08
C GLU A 95 6.02 -11.32 0.03
N THR A 96 7.01 -10.93 -0.76
CA THR A 96 6.81 -10.00 -1.86
C THR A 96 6.00 -10.66 -2.99
N VAL A 97 5.34 -9.83 -3.80
CA VAL A 97 4.61 -10.28 -5.02
C VAL A 97 5.49 -11.17 -5.89
N GLU A 98 6.71 -10.72 -6.20
CA GLU A 98 7.67 -11.48 -7.02
C GLU A 98 8.05 -12.83 -6.38
N ARG A 99 8.22 -12.87 -5.06
CA ARG A 99 8.52 -14.13 -4.37
C ARG A 99 7.32 -15.07 -4.42
N LEU A 100 6.10 -14.56 -4.25
CA LEU A 100 4.88 -15.33 -4.38
C LEU A 100 4.69 -15.89 -5.80
N GLU A 101 5.08 -15.15 -6.85
CA GLU A 101 5.06 -15.62 -8.25
C GLU A 101 6.00 -16.82 -8.42
N ASN A 102 7.26 -16.68 -8.00
CA ASN A 102 8.23 -17.76 -8.07
C ASN A 102 7.81 -19.00 -7.26
N LEU A 103 7.13 -18.79 -6.13
CA LEU A 103 6.58 -19.87 -5.32
C LEU A 103 5.37 -20.53 -5.98
N MET A 104 4.58 -19.82 -6.78
CA MET A 104 3.52 -20.42 -7.58
C MET A 104 4.08 -21.45 -8.56
N ASP A 105 5.12 -21.08 -9.31
CA ASP A 105 5.78 -21.98 -10.26
C ASP A 105 6.39 -23.19 -9.56
N SER A 106 7.08 -22.96 -8.44
CA SER A 106 7.62 -24.02 -7.59
C SER A 106 6.52 -24.95 -7.06
N ALA A 107 5.41 -24.38 -6.62
CA ALA A 107 4.23 -25.10 -6.13
C ALA A 107 3.48 -25.86 -7.21
N ILE A 108 3.79 -25.68 -8.50
CA ILE A 108 3.28 -26.51 -9.60
C ILE A 108 4.27 -27.64 -9.92
N ALA A 109 5.58 -27.36 -9.87
CA ALA A 109 6.63 -28.30 -10.25
C ALA A 109 6.85 -29.44 -9.24
N VAL A 110 6.78 -29.14 -7.94
CA VAL A 110 7.04 -30.13 -6.87
C VAL A 110 5.92 -31.15 -6.74
N SER A 111 6.21 -32.33 -6.20
CA SER A 111 5.24 -33.43 -6.05
C SER A 111 4.66 -33.56 -4.64
N SER A 112 5.20 -32.82 -3.67
CA SER A 112 4.71 -32.85 -2.28
C SER A 112 4.87 -31.51 -1.57
N LEU A 113 4.13 -31.34 -0.47
CA LEU A 113 4.25 -30.17 0.38
C LEU A 113 5.63 -30.09 1.07
N ALA A 114 6.22 -31.22 1.43
CA ALA A 114 7.55 -31.27 2.05
C ALA A 114 8.63 -30.74 1.08
N GLU A 115 8.57 -31.14 -0.18
CA GLU A 115 9.46 -30.67 -1.24
C GLU A 115 9.28 -29.18 -1.54
N PHE A 116 8.03 -28.69 -1.52
CA PHE A 116 7.74 -27.26 -1.59
C PHE A 116 8.41 -26.48 -0.45
N GLN A 117 8.27 -26.94 0.78
CA GLN A 117 8.86 -26.29 1.96
C GLN A 117 10.40 -26.27 1.93
N GLN A 118 11.03 -27.30 1.36
CA GLN A 118 12.48 -27.31 1.14
C GLN A 118 12.91 -26.25 0.13
N THR A 119 12.16 -26.11 -0.97
CA THR A 119 12.40 -25.08 -2.01
C THR A 119 12.21 -23.67 -1.43
N TYR A 120 11.22 -23.50 -0.56
CA TYR A 120 10.94 -22.25 0.14
C TYR A 120 12.05 -21.85 1.13
N SER A 121 12.70 -22.82 1.79
CA SER A 121 13.70 -22.58 2.85
C SER A 121 15.10 -22.22 2.35
N LEU A 122 15.35 -22.24 1.05
CA LEU A 122 16.64 -21.86 0.48
C LEU A 122 16.70 -20.34 0.25
N PRO A 123 17.65 -19.62 0.89
CA PRO A 123 17.96 -18.26 0.49
C PRO A 123 18.55 -18.29 -0.92
N LYS A 124 17.99 -17.50 -1.83
CA LYS A 124 18.66 -17.09 -3.06
C LYS A 124 18.99 -15.61 -2.93
#